data_AF-A0A031HJI4-F1
#
_entry.id   AF-A0A031HJI4-F1
#
_cell.length_a   1.000
_cell.length_b   1.000
_cell.length_c   1.000
_cell.angle_alpha   90.00
_cell.angle_beta   90.00
_cell.angle_gamma   90.00
#
_symmetry.space_group_name_H-M   'P 1'
#
loop_
_entity.id
_entity.type
_entity.pdbx_description
1 polymer ?
#
loop_
_entity_poly.entity_id
_entity_poly.type
_entity_poly.pdbx_seq_one_letter_code
_entity_poly.pdbx_strand_id
1 'polypeptide(L)'
;MNPRETYGDRLYIPENLSEIQDLIIVMANEAPFFKVVTFYGYPKTIDNEFFRLREGLQAVENKLGAARYAKAAGLTDRAKALFLADPQSATGDARKGVTALMEVYDILEEVRGERYHAGILDFEGILSGD
;
A
#
# COMPACT_ATOMS: atom_id res chain seq x y z
N MET A 1 -22.57 3.31 30.22
CA MET A 1 -22.52 1.99 29.58
C MET A 1 -21.33 2.03 28.63
N ASN A 2 -20.27 1.30 28.94
CA ASN A 2 -19.02 1.31 28.18
C ASN A 2 -18.94 -0.04 27.46
N PRO A 3 -19.17 -0.13 26.14
CA PRO A 3 -19.01 -1.39 25.44
C PRO A 3 -17.52 -1.60 25.20
N ARG A 4 -16.94 -2.50 25.99
CA ARG A 4 -15.73 -3.22 25.61
C ARG A 4 -16.11 -4.22 24.53
N GLU A 5 -15.69 -3.99 23.29
CA GLU A 5 -15.44 -5.06 22.33
C GLU A 5 -14.14 -4.76 21.59
N THR A 6 -13.09 -5.43 22.05
CA THR A 6 -11.77 -5.53 21.43
C THR A 6 -11.87 -6.36 20.15
N TYR A 7 -11.60 -5.73 19.01
CA TYR A 7 -11.12 -6.39 17.79
C TYR A 7 -9.75 -5.78 17.48
N GLY A 8 -8.69 -6.49 17.86
CA GLY A 8 -7.28 -6.25 17.53
C GLY A 8 -6.77 -4.81 17.62
N ASP A 9 -6.12 -4.42 18.71
CA ASP A 9 -5.44 -3.12 18.87
C ASP A 9 -4.28 -2.86 17.87
N ARG A 10 -4.09 -3.72 16.85
CA ARG A 10 -3.06 -3.59 15.81
C ARG A 10 -3.70 -3.56 14.42
N LEU A 11 -3.45 -2.47 13.70
CA LEU A 11 -3.71 -2.38 12.26
C LEU A 11 -3.04 -3.57 11.57
N TYR A 12 -3.79 -4.28 10.73
CA TYR A 12 -3.24 -5.36 9.91
C TYR A 12 -2.27 -4.78 8.87
N ILE A 13 -1.05 -5.31 8.84
CA ILE A 13 0.00 -4.98 7.88
C ILE A 13 0.09 -6.11 6.86
N PRO A 14 -0.03 -5.83 5.55
CA PRO A 14 0.16 -6.85 4.51
C PRO A 14 1.63 -7.28 4.44
N GLU A 15 1.89 -8.58 4.27
CA GLU A 15 3.24 -9.17 4.36
C GLU A 15 3.72 -9.79 3.04
N ASN A 16 2.86 -9.81 2.01
CA ASN A 16 3.21 -10.30 0.68
C ASN A 16 2.82 -9.32 -0.44
N LEU A 17 3.43 -9.52 -1.62
CA LEU A 17 3.32 -8.61 -2.76
C LEU A 17 1.86 -8.45 -3.22
N SER A 18 1.10 -9.56 -3.28
CA SER A 18 -0.31 -9.55 -3.68
C SER A 18 -1.21 -8.81 -2.69
N GLU A 19 -1.03 -8.99 -1.39
CA GLU A 19 -1.81 -8.27 -0.37
C GLU A 19 -1.56 -6.74 -0.44
N ILE A 20 -0.32 -6.35 -0.71
CA ILE A 20 0.02 -4.93 -0.90
C ILE A 20 -0.65 -4.38 -2.16
N GLN A 21 -0.66 -5.14 -3.26
CA GLN A 21 -1.39 -4.77 -4.48
C GLN A 21 -2.90 -4.63 -4.24
N ASP A 22 -3.51 -5.57 -3.52
CA ASP A 22 -4.93 -5.48 -3.14
C ASP A 22 -5.20 -4.23 -2.30
N LEU A 23 -4.32 -3.93 -1.33
CA LEU A 23 -4.40 -2.69 -0.55
C LEU A 23 -4.33 -1.44 -1.43
N ILE A 24 -3.39 -1.40 -2.39
CA ILE A 24 -3.24 -0.26 -3.31
C ILE A 24 -4.52 -0.05 -4.13
N ILE A 25 -5.13 -1.11 -4.67
CA ILE A 25 -6.38 -1.00 -5.43
C ILE A 25 -7.51 -0.45 -4.55
N VAL A 26 -7.63 -0.90 -3.30
CA VAL A 26 -8.60 -0.35 -2.34
C VAL A 26 -8.32 1.13 -2.08
N MET A 27 -7.08 1.50 -1.80
CA MET A 27 -6.69 2.90 -1.54
C MET A 27 -6.95 3.81 -2.75
N ALA A 28 -6.66 3.34 -3.96
CA ALA A 28 -6.92 4.08 -5.20
C ALA A 28 -8.41 4.36 -5.42
N ASN A 29 -9.27 3.39 -5.09
CA ASN A 29 -10.73 3.54 -5.19
C ASN A 29 -11.32 4.48 -4.12
N GLU A 30 -10.68 4.58 -2.95
CA GLU A 30 -11.16 5.40 -1.82
C GLU A 30 -10.57 6.82 -1.80
N ALA A 31 -9.56 7.09 -2.61
CA ALA A 31 -8.88 8.36 -2.67
C ALA A 31 -9.77 9.51 -3.22
N PRO A 32 -9.54 10.77 -2.78
CA PRO A 32 -8.66 11.19 -1.69
C PRO A 32 -9.34 11.11 -0.31
N PHE A 33 -10.52 10.50 -0.22
CA PHE A 33 -11.42 10.71 0.91
C PHE A 33 -11.01 9.89 2.13
N PHE A 34 -10.67 8.60 1.97
CA PHE A 34 -10.32 7.69 3.07
C PHE A 34 -11.34 7.83 4.23
N LYS A 35 -12.62 7.65 3.91
CA LYS A 35 -13.72 7.75 4.87
C LYS A 35 -14.50 6.46 4.81
N VAL A 36 -14.34 5.63 5.84
CA VAL A 36 -15.31 4.63 6.36
C VAL A 36 -14.59 3.85 7.47
N VAL A 37 -15.27 3.64 8.58
CA VAL A 37 -14.89 2.59 9.53
C VAL A 37 -15.17 1.27 8.83
N THR A 38 -14.17 0.40 8.67
CA THR A 38 -14.40 -0.93 8.07
C THR A 38 -15.55 -1.65 8.78
N PHE A 39 -16.15 -2.65 8.13
CA PHE A 39 -17.12 -3.54 8.76
C PHE A 39 -16.61 -4.13 10.10
N TYR A 40 -15.29 -4.18 10.29
CA TYR A 40 -14.60 -4.67 11.48
C TYR A 40 -14.22 -3.58 12.51
N GLY A 41 -14.71 -2.34 12.37
CA GLY A 41 -14.47 -1.29 13.37
C GLY A 41 -13.16 -0.51 13.22
N TYR A 42 -12.32 -0.80 12.22
CA TYR A 42 -11.08 -0.07 12.01
C TYR A 42 -11.29 1.25 11.25
N PRO A 43 -10.78 2.39 11.76
CA PRO A 43 -10.86 3.66 11.06
C PRO A 43 -9.86 3.68 9.89
N LYS A 44 -10.36 3.74 8.65
CA LYS A 44 -9.54 3.92 7.44
C LYS A 44 -9.12 5.37 7.26
N THR A 45 -8.36 5.94 8.20
CA THR A 45 -7.81 7.28 8.00
C THR A 45 -6.69 7.23 6.96
N ILE A 46 -6.44 8.35 6.28
CA ILE A 46 -5.29 8.48 5.39
C ILE A 46 -3.97 8.11 6.10
N ASP A 47 -3.83 8.46 7.39
CA ASP A 47 -2.64 8.11 8.14
C ASP A 47 -2.50 6.60 8.35
N ASN A 48 -3.59 5.92 8.70
CA ASN A 48 -3.58 4.47 8.91
C ASN A 48 -3.33 3.71 7.61
N GLU A 49 -3.98 4.08 6.51
CA GLU A 49 -3.81 3.39 5.23
C GLU A 49 -2.39 3.57 4.68
N PHE A 50 -1.84 4.78 4.76
CA PHE A 50 -0.46 5.01 4.34
C PHE A 50 0.57 4.39 5.29
N PHE A 51 0.28 4.29 6.59
CA PHE A 51 1.10 3.53 7.51
C PHE A 51 1.13 2.04 7.12
N ARG A 52 -0.04 1.43 6.87
CA ARG A 52 -0.15 0.03 6.42
C ARG A 52 0.61 -0.23 5.12
N LEU A 53 0.49 0.67 4.14
CA LEU A 53 1.20 0.55 2.87
C LEU A 53 2.73 0.67 3.06
N ARG A 54 3.20 1.61 3.87
CA ARG A 54 4.64 1.80 4.14
C ARG A 54 5.27 0.61 4.87
N GLU A 55 4.63 0.13 5.92
CA GLU A 55 5.12 -1.04 6.67
C GLU A 55 5.06 -2.31 5.81
N GLY A 56 4.01 -2.46 4.97
CA GLY A 56 3.92 -3.57 4.04
C GLY A 56 5.05 -3.57 3.00
N LEU A 57 5.33 -2.42 2.40
CA LEU A 57 6.47 -2.26 1.47
C LEU A 57 7.81 -2.58 2.15
N GLN A 58 7.98 -2.19 3.42
CA GLN A 58 9.17 -2.53 4.18
C GLN A 58 9.26 -4.04 4.47
N ALA A 59 8.14 -4.70 4.78
CA ALA A 59 8.09 -6.15 5.03
C ALA A 59 8.52 -6.98 3.80
N VAL A 60 8.35 -6.43 2.59
CA VAL A 60 8.77 -7.05 1.33
C VAL A 60 10.01 -6.42 0.69
N GLU A 61 10.75 -5.58 1.42
CA GLU A 61 11.94 -4.88 0.88
C GLU A 61 12.96 -5.86 0.29
N ASN A 62 13.18 -6.99 0.97
CA ASN A 62 14.07 -8.06 0.51
C ASN A 62 13.61 -8.72 -0.81
N LYS A 63 12.30 -8.70 -1.12
CA LYS A 63 11.75 -9.22 -2.38
C LYS A 63 11.84 -8.18 -3.50
N LEU A 64 11.68 -6.89 -3.16
CA LEU A 64 11.75 -5.78 -4.10
C LEU A 64 13.19 -5.45 -4.53
N GLY A 65 14.12 -5.58 -3.60
CA GLY A 65 15.45 -4.99 -3.71
C GLY A 65 15.44 -3.48 -3.40
N ALA A 66 16.59 -2.98 -2.91
CA ALA A 66 16.71 -1.63 -2.34
C ALA A 66 16.26 -0.50 -3.29
N ALA A 67 16.59 -0.60 -4.58
CA ALA A 67 16.24 0.43 -5.56
C ALA A 67 14.73 0.52 -5.82
N ARG A 68 14.06 -0.62 -6.04
CA ARG A 68 12.61 -0.66 -6.25
C ARG A 68 11.85 -0.30 -4.98
N TYR A 69 12.32 -0.75 -3.81
CA TYR A 69 11.79 -0.33 -2.52
C TYR A 69 11.85 1.20 -2.34
N ALA A 70 13.02 1.82 -2.53
CA ALA A 70 13.19 3.26 -2.39
C ALA A 70 12.25 4.05 -3.33
N LYS A 71 12.07 3.57 -4.57
CA LYS A 71 11.13 4.16 -5.53
C LYS A 71 9.68 4.03 -5.06
N ALA A 72 9.25 2.83 -4.68
CA ALA A 72 7.90 2.55 -4.19
C ALA A 72 7.55 3.38 -2.93
N ALA A 73 8.49 3.44 -1.99
CA ALA A 73 8.46 4.30 -0.82
C ALA A 73 8.24 5.78 -1.18
N GLY A 74 9.07 6.33 -2.07
CA GLY A 74 8.96 7.73 -2.48
C GLY A 74 7.65 8.05 -3.20
N LEU A 75 7.17 7.15 -4.06
CA LEU A 75 5.87 7.28 -4.72
C LEU A 75 4.71 7.25 -3.71
N THR A 76 4.81 6.42 -2.68
CA THR A 76 3.83 6.32 -1.60
C THR A 76 3.76 7.64 -0.81
N ASP A 77 4.90 8.19 -0.41
CA ASP A 77 4.95 9.46 0.32
C ASP A 77 4.40 10.61 -0.54
N ARG A 78 4.73 10.61 -1.83
CA ARG A 78 4.20 11.57 -2.81
C ARG A 78 2.68 11.46 -2.97
N ALA A 79 2.14 10.25 -3.07
CA ALA A 79 0.70 10.03 -3.18
C ALA A 79 -0.03 10.59 -1.96
N LYS A 80 0.48 10.35 -0.75
CA LYS A 80 -0.08 10.91 0.48
C LYS A 80 -0.12 12.43 0.44
N ALA A 81 1.00 13.06 0.07
CA ALA A 81 1.09 14.52 -0.01
C ALA A 81 0.07 15.10 -1.01
N LEU A 82 -0.11 14.44 -2.17
CA LEU A 82 -1.08 14.87 -3.19
C LEU A 82 -2.52 14.75 -2.71
N PHE A 83 -2.88 13.69 -1.98
CA PHE A 83 -4.22 13.56 -1.40
C PHE A 83 -4.49 14.58 -0.30
N LEU A 84 -3.50 14.89 0.54
CA LEU A 84 -3.61 15.93 1.56
C LEU A 84 -3.73 17.34 0.96
N ALA A 85 -3.11 17.58 -0.20
CA ALA A 85 -3.22 18.85 -0.93
C ALA A 85 -4.58 19.03 -1.63
N ASP A 86 -5.27 17.94 -1.96
CA ASP A 86 -6.56 17.96 -2.67
C ASP A 86 -7.64 17.11 -1.99
N PRO A 87 -8.02 17.44 -0.74
CA PRO A 87 -8.93 16.61 0.07
C PRO A 87 -10.38 16.59 -0.45
N GLN A 88 -10.70 17.45 -1.42
CA GLN A 88 -12.03 17.51 -2.07
C GLN A 88 -11.97 17.13 -3.56
N SER A 89 -10.82 16.68 -4.07
CA SER A 89 -10.62 16.31 -5.48
C SER A 89 -11.01 17.43 -6.48
N ALA A 90 -10.65 18.67 -6.19
CA ALA A 90 -10.96 19.85 -6.99
C ALA A 90 -9.80 20.34 -7.87
N THR A 91 -8.54 20.08 -7.49
CA THR A 91 -7.34 20.58 -8.22
C THR A 91 -6.76 19.56 -9.19
N GLY A 92 -7.18 18.30 -9.09
CA GLY A 92 -6.65 17.19 -9.88
C GLY A 92 -5.39 16.57 -9.29
N ASP A 93 -4.88 17.08 -8.16
CA ASP A 93 -3.77 16.44 -7.44
C ASP A 93 -4.19 15.10 -6.86
N ALA A 94 -5.46 14.93 -6.47
CA ALA A 94 -5.98 13.61 -6.09
C ALA A 94 -5.79 12.58 -7.22
N ARG A 95 -6.05 12.95 -8.48
CA ARG A 95 -5.80 12.05 -9.62
C ARG A 95 -4.32 11.70 -9.77
N LYS A 96 -3.41 12.67 -9.57
CA LYS A 96 -1.96 12.42 -9.59
C LYS A 96 -1.53 11.50 -8.45
N GLY A 97 -2.18 11.60 -7.28
CA GLY A 97 -1.96 10.71 -6.15
C GLY A 97 -2.35 9.27 -6.48
N VAL A 98 -3.48 9.07 -7.15
CA VAL A 98 -3.89 7.75 -7.67
C VAL A 98 -2.88 7.22 -8.69
N THR A 99 -2.42 8.06 -9.62
CA THR A 99 -1.35 7.66 -10.57
C THR A 99 -0.10 7.20 -9.84
N ALA A 100 0.36 7.93 -8.81
CA ALA A 100 1.52 7.52 -8.03
C ALA A 100 1.31 6.18 -7.29
N LEU A 101 0.10 5.91 -6.77
CA LEU A 101 -0.23 4.59 -6.20
C LEU A 101 -0.19 3.47 -7.26
N MET A 102 -0.70 3.72 -8.46
CA MET A 102 -0.66 2.73 -9.54
C MET A 102 0.77 2.47 -10.04
N GLU A 103 1.65 3.47 -10.01
CA GLU A 103 3.08 3.23 -10.27
C GLU A 103 3.73 2.31 -9.22
N VAL A 104 3.27 2.35 -7.96
CA VAL A 104 3.70 1.36 -6.94
C VAL A 104 3.16 -0.02 -7.26
N TYR A 105 1.90 -0.12 -7.69
CA TYR A 105 1.30 -1.38 -8.14
C TYR A 105 2.09 -2.02 -9.27
N ASP A 106 2.50 -1.24 -10.28
CA ASP A 106 3.26 -1.71 -11.43
C ASP A 106 4.63 -2.26 -11.02
N ILE A 107 5.32 -1.61 -10.07
CA ILE A 107 6.58 -2.12 -9.51
C ILE A 107 6.38 -3.48 -8.84
N LEU A 108 5.30 -3.64 -8.07
CA LEU A 108 4.98 -4.91 -7.43
C LEU A 108 4.65 -5.99 -8.47
N GLU A 109 3.91 -5.64 -9.52
CA GLU A 109 3.54 -6.57 -10.59
C GLU A 109 4.77 -7.05 -11.38
N GLU A 110 5.70 -6.15 -11.69
CA GLU A 110 6.98 -6.48 -12.32
C GLU A 110 7.74 -7.52 -11.48
N VAL A 111 7.90 -7.27 -10.18
CA VAL A 111 8.60 -8.18 -9.26
C VAL A 111 7.89 -9.52 -9.14
N ARG A 112 6.54 -9.54 -9.09
CA ARG A 112 5.77 -10.79 -9.07
C ARG A 112 5.95 -11.59 -10.37
N GLY A 113 5.96 -10.91 -11.51
CA GLY A 113 6.23 -11.52 -12.81
C GLY A 113 7.63 -12.16 -12.88
N GLU A 114 8.66 -11.45 -12.41
CA GLU A 114 10.02 -11.98 -12.31
C GLU A 114 10.09 -13.24 -11.44
N ARG A 115 9.44 -13.22 -10.26
CA ARG A 115 9.40 -14.35 -9.32
C ARG A 115 8.66 -15.55 -9.90
N TYR A 116 7.52 -15.32 -10.55
CA TYR A 116 6.75 -16.36 -11.23
C TYR A 116 7.60 -17.07 -12.29
N HIS A 117 8.34 -16.32 -13.12
CA HIS A 117 9.23 -16.88 -14.13
C HIS A 117 10.42 -17.64 -13.53
N ALA A 118 10.87 -17.26 -12.33
CA ALA A 118 11.89 -17.97 -11.57
C ALA A 118 11.35 -19.18 -10.77
N GLY A 119 10.04 -19.44 -10.80
CA GLY A 119 9.41 -20.52 -10.02
C GLY A 119 9.39 -20.26 -8.51
N ILE A 120 9.46 -18.99 -8.08
CA ILE A 120 9.45 -18.58 -6.67
C ILE A 120 8.05 -18.04 -6.33
N LEU A 121 7.44 -18.55 -5.26
CA LEU A 121 6.11 -18.10 -4.82
C LEU A 121 6.16 -16.71 -4.17
N ASP A 122 5.04 -15.98 -4.17
CA ASP A 122 4.95 -14.61 -3.61
C ASP A 122 5.32 -14.51 -2.12
N PHE A 123 5.18 -15.62 -1.37
CA PHE A 123 5.51 -15.71 0.04
C PHE A 123 6.92 -16.28 0.34
N GLU A 124 7.69 -16.73 -0.67
CA GLU A 124 8.95 -17.46 -0.45
C GLU A 124 10.22 -16.70 -0.90
N GLY A 125 11.23 -16.55 -0.03
CA GLY A 125 12.60 -16.24 -0.45
C GLY A 125 12.88 -14.90 -1.15
N ILE A 126 14.16 -14.68 -1.49
CA ILE A 126 14.73 -13.52 -2.18
C ILE A 126 15.04 -13.90 -3.63
N LEU A 127 14.76 -13.03 -4.60
CA LEU A 127 15.33 -13.15 -5.95
C LEU A 127 16.83 -12.85 -5.84
N SER A 128 17.66 -13.89 -5.79
CA SER A 128 19.11 -13.74 -5.87
C SER A 128 19.52 -13.89 -7.33
N GLY A 129 19.95 -12.79 -7.93
CA GLY A 129 20.35 -12.71 -9.33
C GLY A 129 21.11 -11.41 -9.57
N ASP A 130 22.35 -11.37 -9.08
CA ASP A 130 23.41 -10.54 -9.65
C ASP A 130 24.09 -11.34 -10.78
#